data_AF-A0A6A5VFT4-F1
#
_entry.id   AF-A0A6A5VFT4-F1
#
_cell.length_a   1.000
_cell.length_b   1.000
_cell.length_c   1.000
_cell.angle_alpha   90.00
_cell.angle_beta   90.00
_cell.angle_gamma   90.00
#
_symmetry.space_group_name_H-M   'P 1'
#
loop_
_entity.id
_entity.type
_entity.pdbx_description
1 polymer ?
#
loop_
_entity_poly.entity_id
_entity_poly.type
_entity_poly.pdbx_seq_one_letter_code
_entity_poly.pdbx_strand_id
1 'polypeptide(L)'
;MDALGGPPGLDTGYSFYFVPAFVMGQVQFCYAEGTFDSKMGQGMWNGKLAKRQDALVVSWRPRDQLGNVPATAASVGYTPEEVLVPGVGVQGRHWILISDVNDEVRIAHEVGHVLGLLHEHQRSDPSALAAAVPPDEARRRLRDDYAFCAKYNFPGPAYVRGADQPGPIDGDPAEGPLDFDWDSIMIYPSDALTDTAACRADLEKCPLKRKAGIDVVSGKKKFEFVLRRGRPSGRDAEFVRRYYGFVEG
;
A
#
# COMPACT_ATOMS: atom_id res chain seq x y z
N MET A 1 -10.62 -15.96 14.49
CA MET A 1 -10.06 -14.90 13.60
C MET A 1 -8.54 -14.96 13.71
N ASP A 2 -7.97 -16.11 13.38
CA ASP A 2 -6.63 -16.47 13.84
C ASP A 2 -5.72 -16.56 12.62
N ALA A 3 -5.26 -15.39 12.16
CA ALA A 3 -4.60 -15.23 10.86
C ALA A 3 -3.24 -14.51 10.93
N LEU A 4 -2.86 -13.96 12.08
CA LEU A 4 -1.59 -13.29 12.32
C LEU A 4 -1.18 -13.56 13.77
N GLY A 5 -0.05 -14.27 13.98
CA GLY A 5 0.31 -14.78 15.32
C GLY A 5 1.39 -15.85 15.39
N GLY A 6 1.93 -16.33 14.26
CA GLY A 6 2.84 -17.48 14.22
C GLY A 6 4.29 -17.17 14.60
N PRO A 7 5.18 -18.19 14.54
CA PRO A 7 6.62 -17.97 14.67
C PRO A 7 7.15 -17.00 13.59
N PRO A 8 8.35 -16.44 13.75
CA PRO A 8 9.02 -15.69 12.68
C PRO A 8 9.01 -16.43 11.34
N GLY A 9 8.67 -15.73 10.25
CA GLY A 9 8.76 -16.28 8.89
C GLY A 9 10.22 -16.61 8.53
N LEU A 10 10.46 -17.76 7.89
CA LEU A 10 11.81 -18.25 7.61
C LEU A 10 12.64 -17.29 6.75
N ASP A 11 12.00 -16.62 5.78
CA ASP A 11 12.65 -15.70 4.83
C ASP A 11 12.97 -14.32 5.44
N THR A 12 12.25 -13.88 6.48
CA THR A 12 12.37 -12.49 7.00
C THR A 12 12.77 -12.35 8.46
N GLY A 13 12.53 -13.38 9.29
CA GLY A 13 12.66 -13.27 10.74
C GLY A 13 11.57 -12.44 11.43
N TYR A 14 10.50 -12.03 10.73
CA TYR A 14 9.39 -11.26 11.31
C TYR A 14 8.13 -12.09 11.55
N SER A 15 7.38 -11.70 12.57
CA SER A 15 6.07 -12.24 12.94
C SER A 15 5.23 -11.15 13.61
N PHE A 16 3.91 -11.27 13.51
CA PHE A 16 3.00 -10.43 14.28
C PHE A 16 2.61 -11.11 15.58
N TYR A 17 2.66 -10.37 16.69
CA TYR A 17 2.16 -10.82 17.98
C TYR A 17 1.28 -9.75 18.60
N PHE A 18 0.02 -10.11 18.87
CA PHE A 18 -0.89 -9.26 19.62
C PHE A 18 -0.62 -9.40 21.11
N VAL A 19 0.21 -8.51 21.65
CA VAL A 19 0.48 -8.43 23.09
C VAL A 19 -0.40 -7.35 23.72
N PRO A 20 -1.49 -7.70 24.42
CA PRO A 20 -2.23 -6.72 25.21
C PRO A 20 -1.35 -6.26 26.38
N ALA A 21 -0.91 -5.00 26.32
CA ALA A 21 -0.19 -4.38 27.41
C ALA A 21 -1.17 -3.98 28.52
N PHE A 22 -0.93 -4.38 29.76
CA PHE A 22 -1.79 -4.09 30.91
C PHE A 22 -1.05 -3.32 32.01
N VAL A 23 -1.74 -2.39 32.67
CA VAL A 23 -1.28 -1.68 33.87
C VAL A 23 -2.44 -1.59 34.85
N MET A 24 -2.25 -2.12 36.07
CA MET A 24 -3.27 -2.10 37.13
C MET A 24 -4.65 -2.65 36.66
N GLY A 25 -4.65 -3.61 35.74
CA GLY A 25 -5.85 -4.21 35.15
C GLY A 25 -6.42 -3.49 33.92
N GLN A 26 -5.88 -2.34 33.52
CA GLN A 26 -6.33 -1.57 32.35
C GLN A 26 -5.44 -1.80 31.13
N VAL A 27 -6.06 -1.90 29.95
CA VAL A 27 -5.37 -1.98 28.65
C VAL A 27 -4.56 -0.70 28.42
N GLN A 28 -3.39 -0.84 27.81
CA GLN A 28 -2.49 0.25 27.46
C GLN A 28 -2.40 0.40 25.95
N PHE A 29 -2.32 1.66 25.50
CA PHE A 29 -2.20 2.02 24.10
C PHE A 29 -0.77 2.47 23.78
N CYS A 30 -0.49 2.69 22.48
CA CYS A 30 0.80 3.20 21.99
C CYS A 30 1.14 4.58 22.57
N TYR A 31 0.12 5.42 22.74
CA TYR A 31 0.21 6.70 23.44
C TYR A 31 -0.27 6.56 24.89
N ALA A 32 0.24 7.42 25.77
CA ALA A 32 -0.25 7.55 27.13
C ALA A 32 -1.73 7.97 27.12
N GLU A 33 -2.51 7.42 28.05
CA GLU A 33 -3.95 7.63 28.14
C GLU A 33 -4.32 9.12 28.22
N GLY A 34 -5.34 9.53 27.47
CA GLY A 34 -5.78 10.92 27.37
C GLY A 34 -4.84 11.87 26.62
N THR A 35 -3.67 11.43 26.15
CA THR A 35 -2.69 12.31 25.47
C THR A 35 -2.76 12.30 23.94
N PHE A 36 -3.50 11.36 23.34
CA PHE A 36 -3.64 11.27 21.88
C PHE A 36 -4.67 12.28 21.36
N ASP A 37 -4.22 13.23 20.55
CA ASP A 37 -5.05 14.12 19.76
C ASP A 37 -5.27 13.52 18.37
N SER A 38 -6.51 13.08 18.08
CA SER A 38 -6.89 12.49 16.79
C SER A 38 -6.90 13.49 15.63
N LYS A 39 -7.03 14.79 15.88
CA LYS A 39 -6.90 15.83 14.83
C LYS A 39 -5.46 16.01 14.41
N MET A 40 -4.51 15.90 15.33
CA MET A 40 -3.07 15.98 15.02
C MET A 40 -2.48 14.63 14.60
N GLY A 41 -3.04 13.52 15.10
CA GLY A 41 -2.47 12.18 14.95
C GLY A 41 -1.21 11.99 15.81
N GLN A 42 -1.16 12.65 16.96
CA GLN A 42 0.00 12.68 17.84
C GLN A 42 -0.44 12.55 19.30
N GLY A 43 0.46 12.05 20.14
CA GLY A 43 0.28 12.00 21.58
C GLY A 43 1.60 11.74 22.28
N MET A 44 1.61 11.78 23.60
CA MET A 44 2.79 11.40 24.37
C MET A 44 3.00 9.89 24.24
N TRP A 45 4.15 9.44 23.76
CA TRP A 45 4.42 8.00 23.65
C TRP A 45 4.33 7.32 25.02
N ASN A 46 3.74 6.14 25.08
CA ASN A 46 3.67 5.38 26.31
C ASN A 46 5.10 4.95 26.72
N GLY A 47 5.62 5.52 27.80
CA GLY A 47 6.98 5.23 28.29
C GLY A 47 7.23 3.75 28.59
N LYS A 48 6.19 2.94 28.81
CA LYS A 48 6.30 1.48 29.00
C LYS A 48 6.58 0.74 27.68
N LEU A 49 6.25 1.36 26.55
CA LEU A 49 6.59 0.93 25.19
C LEU A 49 7.85 1.66 24.66
N ALA A 50 8.63 2.35 25.49
CA ALA A 50 9.85 3.05 25.04
C ALA A 50 10.89 2.11 24.39
N LYS A 51 10.87 0.83 24.74
CA LYS A 51 11.69 -0.24 24.13
C LYS A 51 10.97 -1.05 23.04
N ARG A 52 9.71 -0.71 22.72
CA ARG A 52 8.88 -1.39 21.72
C ARG A 52 8.59 -0.45 20.55
N GLN A 53 9.66 -0.09 19.84
CA GLN A 53 9.58 0.73 18.62
C GLN A 53 8.98 -0.05 17.44
N ASP A 54 8.86 -1.38 17.58
CA ASP A 54 8.23 -2.37 16.69
C ASP A 54 6.69 -2.42 16.81
N ALA A 55 6.09 -1.65 17.72
CA ALA A 55 4.65 -1.67 17.92
C ALA A 55 3.89 -1.02 16.75
N LEU A 56 2.93 -1.76 16.18
CA LEU A 56 1.99 -1.24 15.18
C LEU A 56 1.00 -0.25 15.82
N VAL A 57 1.08 1.01 15.41
CA VAL A 57 0.17 2.07 15.88
C VAL A 57 -1.07 2.15 14.98
N VAL A 58 -2.21 1.68 15.47
CA VAL A 58 -3.51 1.87 14.79
C VAL A 58 -4.19 3.13 15.35
N SER A 59 -4.34 4.15 14.52
CA SER A 59 -4.88 5.46 14.88
C SER A 59 -6.20 5.75 14.17
N TRP A 60 -7.28 5.99 14.92
CA TRP A 60 -8.54 6.50 14.36
C TRP A 60 -8.50 8.03 14.26
N ARG A 61 -8.66 8.56 13.05
CA ARG A 61 -8.58 10.00 12.73
C ARG A 61 -9.71 10.38 11.75
N PRO A 62 -10.96 10.53 12.23
CA PRO A 62 -12.10 10.82 11.36
C PRO A 62 -12.07 12.23 10.77
N ARG A 63 -11.36 13.17 11.42
CA ARG A 63 -11.12 14.52 10.91
C ARG A 63 -9.73 15.02 11.28
N ASP A 64 -9.13 15.83 10.41
CA ASP A 64 -7.90 16.59 10.69
C ASP A 64 -8.16 17.89 11.50
N GLN A 65 -7.13 18.70 11.70
CA GLN A 65 -7.24 20.01 12.38
C GLN A 65 -8.16 21.01 11.66
N LEU A 66 -8.30 20.89 10.34
CA LEU A 66 -9.11 21.77 9.48
C LEU A 66 -10.55 21.25 9.34
N GLY A 67 -10.85 20.05 9.86
CA GLY A 67 -12.15 19.40 9.78
C GLY A 67 -12.33 18.52 8.53
N ASN A 68 -11.33 18.37 7.66
CA ASN A 68 -11.38 17.47 6.51
C ASN A 68 -11.31 16.01 6.98
N VAL A 69 -11.87 15.09 6.21
CA VAL A 69 -11.64 13.65 6.39
C VAL A 69 -10.29 13.31 5.73
N PRO A 70 -9.24 12.91 6.47
CA PRO A 70 -7.97 12.51 5.87
C PRO A 70 -8.14 11.20 5.09
N ALA A 71 -7.22 10.91 4.17
CA ALA A 71 -7.15 9.58 3.57
C ALA A 71 -6.71 8.55 4.63
N THR A 72 -7.36 7.38 4.66
CA THR A 72 -6.81 6.19 5.33
C THR A 72 -5.47 5.87 4.68
N ALA A 73 -4.43 5.62 5.49
CA ALA A 73 -3.05 5.50 5.05
C ALA A 73 -2.25 4.60 6.02
N ALA A 74 -1.10 4.10 5.58
CA ALA A 74 -0.17 3.34 6.42
C ALA A 74 1.30 3.57 6.05
N SER A 75 2.19 3.15 6.95
CA SER A 75 3.60 2.85 6.63
C SER A 75 3.70 1.60 5.76
N VAL A 76 4.61 1.60 4.78
CA VAL A 76 4.98 0.37 4.06
C VAL A 76 6.02 -0.40 4.89
N GLY A 77 5.58 -1.47 5.57
CA GLY A 77 6.40 -2.20 6.52
C GLY A 77 6.81 -1.36 7.74
N TYR A 78 7.77 -1.88 8.49
CA TYR A 78 8.42 -1.17 9.60
C TYR A 78 9.54 -0.27 9.05
N THR A 79 9.62 0.97 9.53
CA THR A 79 10.68 1.92 9.15
C THR A 79 11.89 1.80 10.09
N PRO A 80 13.09 1.40 9.61
CA PRO A 80 14.31 1.35 10.44
C PRO A 80 14.74 2.74 10.96
N GLU A 81 15.59 2.78 11.99
CA GLU A 81 16.04 4.06 12.59
C GLU A 81 16.97 4.83 11.65
N GLU A 82 17.76 4.09 10.87
CA GLU A 82 18.82 4.54 9.98
C GLU A 82 18.28 5.32 8.76
N VAL A 83 16.98 5.18 8.45
CA VAL A 83 16.30 5.87 7.34
C VAL A 83 15.36 6.98 7.81
N LEU A 84 15.28 7.25 9.12
CA LEU A 84 14.49 8.37 9.63
C LEU A 84 15.18 9.69 9.32
N VAL A 85 14.38 10.70 8.96
CA VAL A 85 14.86 12.08 8.87
C VAL A 85 15.26 12.55 10.28
N PRO A 86 16.46 13.15 10.48
CA PRO A 86 16.89 13.64 11.78
C PRO A 86 15.86 14.56 12.44
N GLY A 87 15.48 14.25 13.68
CA GLY A 87 14.46 14.98 14.44
C GLY A 87 13.04 14.42 14.33
N VAL A 88 12.78 13.43 13.46
CA VAL A 88 11.54 12.64 13.50
C VAL A 88 11.60 11.67 14.70
N GLY A 89 10.47 11.51 15.40
CA GLY A 89 10.38 10.60 16.53
C GLY A 89 10.65 9.14 16.15
N VAL A 90 11.41 8.43 16.98
CA VAL A 90 11.77 7.01 16.78
C VAL A 90 10.63 6.04 17.13
N GLN A 91 9.43 6.54 17.43
CA GLN A 91 8.27 5.76 17.85
C GLN A 91 7.17 5.81 16.79
N GLY A 92 6.33 4.78 16.75
CA GLY A 92 5.26 4.67 15.75
C GLY A 92 5.78 4.51 14.33
N ARG A 93 6.92 3.83 14.15
CA ARG A 93 7.59 3.57 12.85
C ARG A 93 6.86 2.55 11.96
N HIS A 94 5.77 2.01 12.49
CA HIS A 94 4.86 1.05 11.87
C HIS A 94 3.45 1.50 12.28
N TRP A 95 2.61 1.93 11.34
CA TRP A 95 1.35 2.59 11.66
C TRP A 95 0.27 2.41 10.59
N ILE A 96 -0.99 2.51 11.03
CA ILE A 96 -2.20 2.68 10.20
C ILE A 96 -2.97 3.87 10.73
N LEU A 97 -3.39 4.75 9.83
CA LEU A 97 -4.34 5.82 10.06
C LEU A 97 -5.67 5.42 9.42
N ILE A 98 -6.71 5.27 10.22
CA ILE A 98 -8.07 4.93 9.76
C ILE A 98 -8.95 6.19 9.85
N SER A 99 -9.48 6.66 8.73
CA SER A 99 -10.40 7.81 8.72
C SER A 99 -11.87 7.40 8.73
N ASP A 100 -12.24 6.36 7.99
CA ASP A 100 -13.51 5.65 8.13
C ASP A 100 -13.28 4.23 8.64
N VAL A 101 -13.90 3.89 9.78
CA VAL A 101 -13.84 2.55 10.38
C VAL A 101 -14.70 1.53 9.64
N ASN A 102 -15.55 1.98 8.71
CA ASN A 102 -16.46 1.12 7.94
C ASN A 102 -15.94 0.82 6.52
N ASP A 103 -14.88 1.50 6.04
CA ASP A 103 -14.21 1.10 4.78
C ASP A 103 -13.23 -0.05 5.05
N GLU A 104 -13.78 -1.22 5.39
CA GLU A 104 -13.04 -2.47 5.63
C GLU A 104 -12.07 -2.80 4.50
N VAL A 105 -12.45 -2.49 3.25
CA VAL A 105 -11.64 -2.70 2.06
C VAL A 105 -10.39 -1.82 2.09
N ARG A 106 -10.51 -0.54 2.47
CA ARG A 106 -9.37 0.36 2.59
C ARG A 106 -8.52 -0.01 3.80
N ILE A 107 -9.12 -0.41 4.92
CA ILE A 107 -8.38 -0.90 6.09
C ILE A 107 -7.55 -2.14 5.71
N ALA A 108 -8.11 -3.11 4.98
CA ALA A 108 -7.37 -4.28 4.50
C ALA A 108 -6.23 -3.93 3.53
N HIS A 109 -6.41 -2.91 2.68
CA HIS A 109 -5.37 -2.37 1.81
C HIS A 109 -4.20 -1.75 2.61
N GLU A 110 -4.50 -0.92 3.60
CA GLU A 110 -3.47 -0.33 4.47
C GLU A 110 -2.78 -1.38 5.37
N VAL A 111 -3.50 -2.42 5.80
CA VAL A 111 -2.89 -3.61 6.44
C VAL A 111 -1.91 -4.28 5.47
N GLY A 112 -2.24 -4.38 4.18
CA GLY A 112 -1.32 -4.85 3.15
C GLY A 112 -0.01 -4.05 3.11
N HIS A 113 -0.10 -2.71 3.11
CA HIS A 113 1.08 -1.84 3.24
C HIS A 113 1.88 -2.10 4.52
N VAL A 114 1.22 -2.22 5.68
CA VAL A 114 1.87 -2.60 6.95
C VAL A 114 2.61 -3.94 6.86
N LEU A 115 2.10 -4.89 6.08
CA LEU A 115 2.73 -6.19 5.81
C LEU A 115 3.82 -6.11 4.71
N GLY A 116 4.15 -4.93 4.21
CA GLY A 116 5.19 -4.71 3.20
C GLY A 116 4.74 -4.90 1.76
N LEU A 117 3.45 -5.08 1.48
CA LEU A 117 2.93 -5.04 0.12
C LEU A 117 2.97 -3.59 -0.40
N LEU A 118 3.59 -3.38 -1.55
CA LEU A 118 3.45 -2.15 -2.33
C LEU A 118 2.19 -2.22 -3.20
N HIS A 119 1.80 -1.12 -3.83
CA HIS A 119 0.72 -1.17 -4.82
C HIS A 119 1.13 -2.05 -6.02
N GLU A 120 0.24 -2.95 -6.44
CA GLU A 120 0.53 -3.87 -7.54
C GLU A 120 0.85 -3.13 -8.84
N HIS A 121 0.10 -2.05 -9.13
CA HIS A 121 0.32 -1.17 -10.29
C HIS A 121 1.63 -0.36 -10.24
N GLN A 122 2.40 -0.44 -9.16
CA GLN A 122 3.70 0.22 -8.98
C GLN A 122 4.87 -0.77 -9.05
N ARG A 123 4.60 -2.06 -9.29
CA ARG A 123 5.64 -3.07 -9.49
C ARG A 123 6.52 -2.76 -10.69
N SER A 124 7.77 -3.20 -10.59
CA SER A 124 8.85 -2.92 -11.54
C SER A 124 8.81 -3.75 -12.83
N ASP A 125 7.64 -3.91 -13.46
CA ASP A 125 7.57 -4.59 -14.77
C ASP A 125 8.09 -3.68 -15.90
N PRO A 126 8.76 -4.17 -16.97
CA PRO A 126 9.57 -3.33 -17.88
C PRO A 126 8.85 -2.58 -19.03
N SER A 127 7.54 -2.70 -19.21
CA SER A 127 6.86 -2.68 -20.52
C SER A 127 5.97 -1.45 -20.90
N ALA A 128 4.99 -1.01 -20.08
CA ALA A 128 3.93 -0.03 -20.44
C ALA A 128 4.10 1.44 -19.96
N LEU A 129 3.21 1.94 -19.07
CA LEU A 129 2.55 3.27 -19.12
C LEU A 129 1.67 3.33 -20.38
N ALA A 130 0.46 3.90 -20.28
CA ALA A 130 -0.47 3.89 -21.40
C ALA A 130 0.16 4.55 -22.65
N ALA A 131 -0.28 4.10 -23.84
CA ALA A 131 0.38 4.23 -25.15
C ALA A 131 0.65 5.66 -25.69
N ALA A 132 0.56 6.69 -24.86
CA ALA A 132 0.84 8.09 -25.16
C ALA A 132 2.31 8.50 -24.93
N VAL A 133 3.14 7.68 -24.29
CA VAL A 133 4.56 7.97 -24.00
C VAL A 133 5.44 6.77 -24.41
N PRO A 134 6.51 6.95 -25.20
CA PRO A 134 7.45 5.87 -25.53
C PRO A 134 8.10 5.26 -24.28
N PRO A 135 8.37 3.95 -24.21
CA PRO A 135 8.88 3.28 -23.00
C PRO A 135 10.15 3.90 -22.41
N ASP A 136 11.09 4.34 -23.25
CA ASP A 136 12.33 4.99 -22.78
C ASP A 136 12.08 6.40 -22.20
N GLU A 137 11.11 7.13 -22.77
CA GLU A 137 10.68 8.41 -22.20
C GLU A 137 9.92 8.19 -20.89
N ALA A 138 9.04 7.20 -20.83
CA ALA A 138 8.32 6.79 -19.64
C ALA A 138 9.30 6.44 -18.50
N ARG A 139 10.31 5.60 -18.76
CA ARG A 139 11.41 5.29 -17.82
C ARG A 139 12.16 6.55 -17.38
N ARG A 140 12.58 7.40 -18.33
CA ARG A 140 13.29 8.65 -18.03
C ARG A 140 12.45 9.58 -17.15
N ARG A 141 11.16 9.74 -17.42
CA ARG A 141 10.27 10.61 -16.64
C ARG A 141 9.92 10.01 -15.28
N LEU A 142 9.74 8.71 -15.18
CA LEU A 142 9.62 8.03 -13.88
C LEU A 142 10.90 8.17 -13.02
N ARG A 143 12.08 8.28 -13.64
CA ARG A 143 13.35 8.49 -12.93
C ARG A 143 13.64 9.96 -12.60
N ASP A 144 13.35 10.88 -13.52
CA ASP A 144 13.88 12.25 -13.50
C ASP A 144 12.80 13.35 -13.33
N ASP A 145 11.50 13.04 -13.51
CA ASP A 145 10.39 14.00 -13.52
C ASP A 145 9.40 13.73 -12.37
N TYR A 146 9.71 14.30 -11.20
CA TYR A 146 8.87 14.20 -10.01
C TYR A 146 7.42 14.67 -10.24
N ALA A 147 7.19 15.67 -11.09
CA ALA A 147 5.84 16.17 -11.38
C ALA A 147 5.03 15.15 -12.19
N PHE A 148 5.67 14.45 -13.13
CA PHE A 148 5.07 13.30 -13.82
C PHE A 148 4.81 12.15 -12.85
N CYS A 149 5.72 11.84 -11.94
CA CYS A 149 5.54 10.76 -10.95
C CYS A 149 4.40 11.06 -9.96
N ALA A 150 4.35 12.28 -9.42
CA ALA A 150 3.32 12.72 -8.48
C ALA A 150 1.92 12.70 -9.11
N LYS A 151 1.81 12.98 -10.42
CA LYS A 151 0.57 12.85 -11.20
C LYS A 151 0.01 11.40 -11.19
N TYR A 152 0.86 10.40 -11.00
CA TYR A 152 0.49 8.97 -10.97
C TYR A 152 0.77 8.30 -9.60
N ASN A 153 1.04 9.07 -8.55
CA ASN A 153 1.17 8.64 -7.16
C ASN A 153 2.25 7.56 -6.85
N PHE A 154 3.34 7.48 -7.62
CA PHE A 154 4.45 6.56 -7.37
C PHE A 154 5.28 6.98 -6.12
N PRO A 155 5.52 6.10 -5.13
CA PRO A 155 6.09 6.46 -3.83
C PRO A 155 7.62 6.64 -3.87
N GLY A 156 8.13 7.45 -2.94
CA GLY A 156 9.55 7.83 -2.79
C GLY A 156 10.61 6.72 -2.90
N PRO A 157 10.39 5.48 -2.41
CA PRO A 157 11.37 4.39 -2.52
C PRO A 157 11.64 3.90 -3.95
N ALA A 158 10.76 4.19 -4.93
CA ALA A 158 10.98 3.84 -6.34
C ALA A 158 12.20 4.55 -6.98
N TYR A 159 12.79 5.54 -6.28
CA TYR A 159 13.81 6.44 -6.80
C TYR A 159 15.21 6.23 -6.19
N VAL A 160 15.47 5.10 -5.53
CA VAL A 160 16.83 4.78 -5.03
C VAL A 160 17.77 4.53 -6.22
N ARG A 161 18.69 5.47 -6.46
CA ARG A 161 19.69 5.41 -7.52
C ARG A 161 20.61 4.19 -7.32
N GLY A 162 20.41 3.14 -8.10
CA GLY A 162 21.15 1.87 -8.01
C GLY A 162 20.33 0.66 -7.57
N ALA A 163 19.03 0.83 -7.25
CA ALA A 163 18.07 -0.26 -7.31
C ALA A 163 17.60 -0.43 -8.77
N ASP A 164 17.56 -1.67 -9.28
CA ASP A 164 17.13 -1.95 -10.65
C ASP A 164 15.67 -1.50 -10.86
N GLN A 165 15.47 -0.57 -11.81
CA GLN A 165 14.25 0.23 -11.84
C GLN A 165 13.10 -0.37 -12.68
N PRO A 166 11.84 -0.06 -12.31
CA PRO A 166 10.66 -0.28 -13.15
C PRO A 166 10.79 0.21 -14.60
N GLY A 167 10.21 -0.54 -15.54
CA GLY A 167 9.38 0.07 -16.58
C GLY A 167 7.96 0.28 -16.01
N PRO A 168 6.89 0.09 -16.79
CA PRO A 168 5.57 -0.20 -16.18
C PRO A 168 4.86 -1.43 -16.80
N ILE A 169 3.59 -1.76 -16.49
CA ILE A 169 3.03 -3.11 -16.81
C ILE A 169 2.06 -3.19 -18.03
N ASP A 170 2.41 -3.94 -19.08
CA ASP A 170 1.53 -4.38 -20.20
C ASP A 170 1.06 -5.81 -19.89
N GLY A 171 0.13 -5.96 -18.95
CA GLY A 171 -0.30 -7.27 -18.46
C GLY A 171 -1.10 -8.07 -19.49
N ASP A 172 -0.43 -8.83 -20.35
CA ASP A 172 -1.03 -9.95 -21.06
C ASP A 172 -1.15 -11.15 -20.10
N PRO A 173 -2.33 -11.75 -19.88
CA PRO A 173 -2.46 -12.93 -19.02
C PRO A 173 -1.71 -14.17 -19.54
N ALA A 174 -1.16 -14.16 -20.77
CA ALA A 174 -0.30 -15.21 -21.33
C ALA A 174 1.20 -14.84 -21.41
N GLU A 175 1.57 -13.56 -21.33
CA GLU A 175 2.97 -13.08 -21.54
C GLU A 175 3.50 -12.09 -20.50
N GLY A 176 2.67 -11.58 -19.59
CA GLY A 176 3.14 -10.80 -18.44
C GLY A 176 4.03 -11.65 -17.54
N PRO A 177 4.77 -11.03 -16.59
CA PRO A 177 5.49 -11.80 -15.58
C PRO A 177 4.45 -12.67 -14.85
N LEU A 178 4.78 -13.95 -14.64
CA LEU A 178 3.85 -15.00 -14.22
C LEU A 178 3.12 -14.70 -12.89
N ASP A 179 3.51 -13.64 -12.19
CA ASP A 179 3.11 -13.22 -10.86
C ASP A 179 2.36 -11.87 -10.80
N PHE A 180 2.13 -11.10 -11.89
CA PHE A 180 1.31 -9.87 -11.80
C PHE A 180 -0.15 -10.18 -11.46
N ASP A 181 -0.70 -9.54 -10.45
CA ASP A 181 -2.00 -9.85 -9.88
C ASP A 181 -3.05 -8.75 -10.06
N TRP A 182 -3.76 -8.81 -11.18
CA TRP A 182 -4.92 -7.94 -11.44
C TRP A 182 -6.05 -8.07 -10.41
N ASP A 183 -6.09 -9.14 -9.60
CA ASP A 183 -7.08 -9.37 -8.54
C ASP A 183 -6.58 -8.93 -7.14
N SER A 184 -5.35 -8.44 -7.00
CA SER A 184 -4.77 -7.94 -5.74
C SER A 184 -5.57 -6.77 -5.16
N ILE A 185 -5.72 -6.73 -3.83
CA ILE A 185 -6.28 -5.56 -3.14
C ILE A 185 -5.39 -4.32 -3.27
N MET A 186 -4.11 -4.51 -3.61
CA MET A 186 -3.12 -3.46 -3.75
C MET A 186 -3.16 -2.77 -5.13
N ILE A 187 -4.00 -3.24 -6.06
CA ILE A 187 -4.22 -2.55 -7.33
C ILE A 187 -5.25 -1.42 -7.18
N TYR A 188 -4.98 -0.28 -7.81
CA TYR A 188 -5.96 0.81 -7.88
C TYR A 188 -7.03 0.51 -8.93
N PRO A 189 -8.26 1.03 -8.76
CA PRO A 189 -9.24 0.99 -9.84
C PRO A 189 -8.82 1.90 -11.00
N SER A 190 -9.36 1.63 -12.18
CA SER A 190 -9.12 2.42 -13.40
C SER A 190 -9.45 3.92 -13.25
N ASP A 191 -10.36 4.29 -12.35
CA ASP A 191 -10.79 5.66 -12.10
C ASP A 191 -10.07 6.35 -10.91
N ALA A 192 -9.04 5.74 -10.33
CA ALA A 192 -8.28 6.34 -9.23
C ALA A 192 -7.65 7.69 -9.64
N LEU A 193 -7.92 8.72 -8.83
CA LEU A 193 -7.37 10.08 -9.00
C LEU A 193 -7.69 10.75 -10.35
N THR A 194 -8.77 10.35 -11.03
CA THR A 194 -9.26 10.97 -12.28
C THR A 194 -10.78 11.24 -12.22
N ASP A 195 -11.34 11.83 -13.28
CA ASP A 195 -12.79 11.93 -13.46
C ASP A 195 -13.36 10.53 -13.74
N THR A 196 -14.06 9.97 -12.75
CA THR A 196 -14.73 8.68 -12.80
C THR A 196 -15.71 8.55 -13.95
N ALA A 197 -16.50 9.59 -14.24
CA ALA A 197 -17.49 9.53 -15.30
C ALA A 197 -16.82 9.54 -16.69
N ALA A 198 -15.80 10.38 -16.86
CA ALA A 198 -15.03 10.46 -18.09
C ALA A 198 -14.25 9.18 -18.39
N CYS A 199 -13.58 8.59 -17.39
CA CYS A 199 -12.86 7.32 -17.54
C CYS A 199 -13.81 6.13 -17.80
N ARG A 200 -14.97 6.05 -17.15
CA ARG A 200 -15.95 4.99 -17.42
C ARG A 200 -16.63 5.12 -18.78
N ALA A 201 -16.78 6.34 -19.30
CA ALA A 201 -17.31 6.58 -20.65
C ALA A 201 -16.27 6.32 -21.75
N ASP A 202 -14.98 6.45 -21.45
CA ASP A 202 -13.88 6.33 -22.41
C ASP A 202 -12.60 5.83 -21.70
N LEU A 203 -12.23 4.57 -21.96
CA LEU A 203 -11.07 3.93 -21.33
C LEU A 203 -9.72 4.57 -21.71
N GLU A 204 -9.65 5.40 -22.75
CA GLU A 204 -8.44 6.17 -23.04
C GLU A 204 -8.23 7.34 -22.05
N LYS A 205 -9.25 7.68 -21.25
CA LYS A 205 -9.16 8.67 -20.16
C LYS A 205 -8.82 8.05 -18.79
N CYS A 206 -8.72 6.72 -18.69
CA CYS A 206 -8.36 6.04 -17.45
C CYS A 206 -6.83 5.99 -17.26
N PRO A 207 -6.28 6.38 -16.09
CA PRO A 207 -4.85 6.23 -15.77
C PRO A 207 -4.38 4.78 -15.75
N LEU A 208 -5.26 3.82 -15.43
CA LEU A 208 -4.99 2.38 -15.47
C LEU A 208 -6.06 1.67 -16.30
N LYS A 209 -5.67 0.66 -17.08
CA LYS A 209 -6.58 -0.25 -17.79
C LYS A 209 -5.90 -1.60 -18.01
N ARG A 210 -6.68 -2.68 -18.04
CA ARG A 210 -6.17 -4.05 -18.25
C ARG A 210 -6.31 -4.45 -19.71
N LYS A 211 -5.31 -5.14 -20.28
CA LYS A 211 -5.40 -5.75 -21.61
C LYS A 211 -6.33 -6.97 -21.54
N ALA A 212 -7.47 -6.91 -22.22
CA ALA A 212 -8.50 -7.95 -22.25
C ALA A 212 -8.37 -8.88 -23.48
N GLY A 213 -7.26 -8.77 -24.22
CA GLY A 213 -6.97 -9.55 -25.42
C GLY A 213 -6.81 -8.70 -26.68
N ILE A 214 -7.02 -9.33 -27.84
CA ILE A 214 -7.02 -8.70 -29.16
C ILE A 214 -8.39 -8.97 -29.81
N ASP A 215 -9.00 -7.94 -30.38
CA ASP A 215 -10.22 -8.08 -31.16
C ASP A 215 -9.91 -8.83 -32.48
N VAL A 216 -10.51 -10.02 -32.65
CA VAL A 216 -10.17 -10.94 -33.75
C VAL A 216 -10.57 -10.44 -35.14
N VAL A 217 -11.43 -9.43 -35.24
CA VAL A 217 -11.90 -8.88 -36.52
C VAL A 217 -11.04 -7.70 -36.96
N SER A 218 -10.67 -6.82 -36.02
CA SER A 218 -9.94 -5.58 -36.29
C SER A 218 -8.45 -5.64 -35.98
N GLY A 219 -7.97 -6.69 -35.30
CA GLY A 219 -6.60 -6.83 -34.83
C GLY A 219 -6.19 -5.84 -33.73
N LYS A 220 -7.13 -5.05 -33.19
CA LYS A 220 -6.84 -4.02 -32.18
C LYS A 220 -6.74 -4.62 -30.78
N LYS A 221 -5.81 -4.12 -29.95
CA LYS A 221 -5.77 -4.43 -28.51
C LYS A 221 -7.14 -4.05 -27.89
N LYS A 222 -7.76 -4.99 -27.18
CA LYS A 222 -8.96 -4.74 -26.36
C LYS A 222 -8.52 -4.42 -24.94
N PHE A 223 -9.10 -3.39 -24.34
CA PHE A 223 -8.86 -3.02 -22.94
C PHE A 223 -10.14 -3.11 -22.12
N GLU A 224 -10.01 -3.30 -20.82
CA GLU A 224 -11.10 -3.31 -19.85
C GLU A 224 -10.79 -2.44 -18.62
N PHE A 225 -11.87 -2.06 -17.93
CA PHE A 225 -11.83 -1.29 -16.70
C PHE A 225 -11.44 -2.18 -15.52
N VAL A 226 -10.45 -1.75 -14.74
CA VAL A 226 -10.01 -2.39 -13.49
C VAL A 226 -10.91 -1.93 -12.36
N LEU A 227 -11.70 -2.84 -11.79
CA LEU A 227 -12.55 -2.55 -10.62
C LEU A 227 -11.72 -2.57 -9.32
N ARG A 228 -12.10 -1.72 -8.34
CA ARG A 228 -11.56 -1.77 -6.98
C ARG A 228 -11.84 -3.16 -6.40
N ARG A 229 -10.81 -3.84 -5.91
CA ARG A 229 -10.96 -5.16 -5.30
C ARG A 229 -11.43 -5.02 -3.86
N GLY A 230 -12.46 -5.77 -3.49
CA GLY A 230 -13.13 -5.71 -2.18
C GLY A 230 -12.50 -6.58 -1.09
N ARG A 231 -11.43 -7.33 -1.40
CA ARG A 231 -10.73 -8.25 -0.49
C ARG A 231 -9.33 -8.57 -1.04
N PRO A 232 -8.38 -9.01 -0.20
CA PRO A 232 -7.12 -9.57 -0.65
C PRO A 232 -7.31 -10.75 -1.60
N SER A 233 -6.41 -10.88 -2.57
CA SER A 233 -6.35 -12.02 -3.47
C SER A 233 -5.71 -13.25 -2.80
N GLY A 234 -5.65 -14.36 -3.55
CA GLY A 234 -4.86 -15.52 -3.13
C GLY A 234 -3.36 -15.23 -3.07
N ARG A 235 -2.83 -14.36 -3.94
CA ARG A 235 -1.41 -13.99 -4.01
C ARG A 235 -1.01 -12.97 -2.94
N ASP A 236 -1.89 -12.03 -2.61
CA ASP A 236 -1.72 -11.15 -1.43
C ASP A 236 -1.56 -12.01 -0.16
N ALA A 237 -2.41 -13.03 0.00
CA ALA A 237 -2.33 -13.95 1.14
C ALA A 237 -1.11 -14.88 1.08
N GLU A 238 -0.68 -15.32 -0.11
CA GLU A 238 0.54 -16.12 -0.30
C GLU A 238 1.80 -15.34 0.07
N PHE A 239 1.91 -14.08 -0.35
CA PHE A 239 2.99 -13.17 0.05
C PHE A 239 3.09 -13.08 1.57
N VAL A 240 1.96 -12.85 2.25
CA VAL A 240 1.94 -12.75 3.72
C VAL A 240 2.37 -14.07 4.38
N ARG A 241 1.84 -15.22 3.93
CA ARG A 241 2.21 -16.55 4.47
C ARG A 241 3.67 -16.92 4.23
N ARG A 242 4.27 -16.46 3.12
CA ARG A 242 5.67 -16.71 2.81
C ARG A 242 6.59 -15.94 3.78
N TYR A 243 6.30 -14.67 4.00
CA TYR A 243 7.19 -13.76 4.71
C TYR A 243 6.90 -13.65 6.21
N TYR A 244 5.71 -14.03 6.68
CA TYR A 244 5.30 -14.04 8.08
C TYR A 244 4.75 -15.41 8.45
N GLY A 245 5.14 -15.95 9.61
CA GLY A 245 4.61 -17.23 10.06
C GLY A 245 3.11 -17.16 10.32
N PHE A 246 2.37 -17.98 9.57
CA PHE A 246 0.95 -18.21 9.72
C PHE A 246 0.72 -19.45 10.58
N VAL A 247 -0.28 -19.41 11.46
CA VAL A 247 -0.79 -20.60 12.16
C VAL A 247 -2.22 -20.78 11.69
N GLU A 248 -2.55 -21.95 11.15
CA GLU A 248 -3.93 -22.31 10.88
C GLU A 248 -4.62 -22.61 12.23
N GLY A 249 -5.66 -21.84 12.55
CA GLY A 249 -6.53 -22.02 13.71
C GLY A 249 -7.88 -22.63 13.35
#